data_AF-A0A366LK67-F1
#
_entry.id   AF-A0A366LK67-F1
#
_cell.length_a   1.000
_cell.length_b   1.000
_cell.length_c   1.000
_cell.angle_alpha   90.00
_cell.angle_beta   90.00
_cell.angle_gamma   90.00
#
_symmetry.space_group_name_H-M   'P 1'
#
loop_
_entity.id
_entity.type
_entity.pdbx_description
1 polymer ?
#
loop_
_entity_poly.entity_id
_entity_poly.type
_entity_poly.pdbx_seq_one_letter_code
_entity_poly.pdbx_strand_id
1 'polypeptide(L)'
;MSTPTTTDTPAPVWFLECELTNRCQLTCRHCYSGASPAEGHGTMTVADWTRLLDTAPAAGITTVQLIGGEPTLHPDFLLLAEHALGLGLHVQVYSNLYRVTDAQWKLFSHPKVTVATSYCAA
;
A
#
# COMPACT_ATOMS: atom_id res chain seq x y z
N MET A 1 -4.76 -43.68 -15.26
CA MET A 1 -4.79 -42.46 -14.43
C MET A 1 -4.48 -41.31 -15.35
N SER A 2 -5.48 -40.53 -15.75
CA SER A 2 -5.29 -39.42 -16.69
C SER A 2 -4.69 -38.24 -15.94
N THR A 3 -3.47 -37.87 -16.32
CA THR A 3 -2.77 -36.68 -15.82
C THR A 3 -3.57 -35.43 -16.25
N PRO A 4 -3.82 -34.44 -15.36
CA PRO A 4 -4.42 -33.20 -15.79
C PRO A 4 -3.40 -32.42 -16.63
N THR A 5 -3.67 -32.31 -17.93
CA THR A 5 -3.00 -31.37 -18.82
C THR A 5 -3.67 -30.02 -18.63
N THR A 6 -3.12 -29.17 -17.76
CA THR A 6 -3.45 -27.75 -17.75
C THR A 6 -2.15 -27.01 -17.95
N THR A 7 -1.93 -26.53 -19.17
CA THR A 7 -0.94 -25.48 -19.45
C THR A 7 -1.51 -24.19 -18.87
N ASP A 8 -1.48 -24.09 -17.54
CA ASP A 8 -2.05 -22.97 -16.79
C ASP A 8 -1.00 -21.86 -16.75
N THR A 9 -0.94 -21.03 -17.79
CA THR A 9 -0.20 -19.77 -17.70
C THR A 9 -0.97 -18.89 -16.70
N PRO A 10 -0.38 -18.53 -15.55
CA PRO A 10 -1.07 -17.71 -14.56
C PRO A 10 -1.55 -16.41 -15.20
N ALA A 11 -2.75 -15.96 -14.83
CA ALA A 11 -3.24 -14.65 -15.24
C ALA A 11 -2.21 -13.56 -14.89
N PRO A 12 -2.03 -12.53 -15.75
CA PRO A 12 -1.04 -11.50 -15.51
C PRO A 12 -1.33 -10.77 -14.19
N VAL A 13 -0.31 -10.64 -13.35
CA VAL A 13 -0.39 -9.90 -12.08
C VAL A 13 -0.28 -8.41 -12.39
N TRP A 14 -1.35 -7.66 -12.14
CA TRP A 14 -1.43 -6.23 -12.47
C TRP A 14 -1.47 -5.31 -11.24
N PHE A 15 -1.58 -5.89 -10.04
CA PHE A 15 -1.81 -5.20 -8.78
C PHE A 15 -0.87 -5.71 -7.68
N LEU A 16 -0.34 -4.79 -6.87
CA LEU A 16 0.50 -5.07 -5.71
C LEU A 16 -0.03 -4.35 -4.48
N GLU A 17 -0.39 -5.08 -3.44
CA GLU A 17 -0.79 -4.51 -2.14
C GLU A 17 0.39 -4.54 -1.17
N CYS A 18 0.67 -3.40 -0.54
CA CYS A 18 1.78 -3.23 0.38
C CYS A 18 1.27 -2.80 1.76
N GLU A 19 1.22 -3.74 2.71
CA GLU A 19 1.00 -3.46 4.12
C GLU A 19 2.27 -2.83 4.73
N LEU A 20 2.34 -1.50 4.75
CA LEU A 20 3.53 -0.79 5.20
C LEU A 20 3.73 -0.87 6.71
N THR A 21 2.66 -1.03 7.49
CA THR A 21 2.73 -0.94 8.94
C THR A 21 1.50 -1.53 9.61
N ASN A 22 1.65 -2.05 10.84
CA ASN A 22 0.51 -2.36 11.72
C ASN A 22 0.16 -1.20 12.68
N ARG A 23 0.92 -0.11 12.66
CA ARG A 23 0.68 1.07 13.48
C ARG A 23 -0.52 1.85 12.95
N CYS A 24 -1.43 2.21 13.83
CA CYS A 24 -2.58 3.07 13.53
C CYS A 24 -2.88 3.97 14.72
N GLN A 25 -3.26 5.23 14.51
CA GLN A 25 -3.71 6.11 15.60
C GLN A 25 -5.11 5.77 16.14
N LEU A 26 -5.82 4.81 15.52
CA LEU A 26 -7.15 4.35 15.90
C LEU A 26 -7.10 2.89 16.41
N THR A 27 -8.14 2.47 17.12
CA THR A 27 -8.32 1.09 17.62
C THR A 27 -9.71 0.58 17.25
N CYS A 28 -9.97 0.43 15.95
CA CYS A 28 -11.30 0.12 15.43
C CYS A 28 -11.72 -1.32 15.78
N ARG A 29 -12.94 -1.51 16.30
CA ARG A 29 -13.47 -2.83 16.67
C ARG A 29 -13.47 -3.85 15.52
N HIS A 30 -13.68 -3.37 14.30
CA HIS A 30 -13.79 -4.18 13.09
C HIS A 30 -12.45 -4.34 12.35
N CYS A 31 -11.33 -3.91 12.94
CA CYS A 31 -10.02 -3.95 12.30
C CYS A 31 -9.55 -5.40 12.14
N TYR A 32 -9.40 -5.87 10.89
CA TYR A 32 -8.97 -7.24 10.62
C TYR A 32 -7.54 -7.51 11.11
N SER A 33 -6.64 -6.53 10.99
CA SER A 33 -5.22 -6.65 11.33
C SER A 33 -4.93 -6.38 12.80
N GLY A 34 -5.92 -5.94 13.59
CA GLY A 34 -5.70 -5.55 14.98
C GLY A 34 -4.77 -4.34 15.13
N ALA A 35 -4.63 -3.53 14.09
CA ALA A 35 -3.75 -2.36 14.08
C ALA A 35 -4.06 -1.40 15.25
N SER A 36 -3.01 -0.87 15.87
CA SER A 36 -3.13 -0.04 17.07
C SER A 36 -1.98 0.96 17.22
N PRO A 37 -2.07 1.93 18.15
CA PRO A 37 -1.00 2.89 18.39
C PRO A 37 0.30 2.26 18.92
N ALA A 38 0.21 1.07 19.52
CA ALA A 38 1.33 0.35 20.14
C ALA A 38 2.11 -0.52 19.14
N GLU A 39 1.56 -0.75 17.94
CA GLU A 39 2.19 -1.57 16.91
C GLU A 39 3.31 -0.83 16.17
N GLY A 40 4.15 -1.61 15.48
CA GLY A 40 5.30 -1.13 14.70
C GLY A 40 5.07 -1.10 13.18
N HIS A 41 6.17 -0.86 12.46
CA HIS A 41 6.20 -0.78 10.98
C HIS A 41 6.80 -2.05 10.33
N GLY A 42 6.90 -3.15 11.08
CA GLY A 42 7.54 -4.37 10.60
C GLY A 42 9.07 -4.29 10.56
N THR A 43 9.70 -5.16 9.77
CA THR A 43 11.17 -5.30 9.67
C THR A 43 11.74 -4.89 8.31
N MET A 44 10.90 -4.64 7.31
CA MET A 44 11.36 -4.20 5.99
C MET A 44 11.91 -2.78 6.08
N THR A 45 13.12 -2.60 5.57
CA THR A 45 13.73 -1.26 5.46
C THR A 45 13.16 -0.51 4.26
N VAL A 46 13.39 0.80 4.20
CA VAL A 46 13.08 1.60 3.00
C VAL A 46 13.72 1.01 1.74
N ALA A 47 14.93 0.47 1.84
CA ALA A 47 15.63 -0.16 0.72
C ALA A 47 14.99 -1.47 0.27
N ASP A 48 14.35 -2.21 1.17
CA ASP A 48 13.59 -3.42 0.83
C ASP A 48 12.31 -3.05 0.08
N TRP A 49 11.60 -2.03 0.54
CA TRP A 49 10.42 -1.50 -0.14
C TRP A 49 10.73 -0.93 -1.51
N THR A 50 11.75 -0.09 -1.64
CA THR A 50 12.19 0.45 -2.94
C THR A 50 12.52 -0.68 -3.91
N ARG A 51 13.29 -1.69 -3.47
CA ARG A 51 13.65 -2.85 -4.31
C ARG A 51 12.42 -3.64 -4.75
N LEU A 52 11.44 -3.83 -3.86
CA LEU A 52 10.17 -4.47 -4.21
C LEU A 52 9.44 -3.66 -5.31
N LEU A 53 9.29 -2.36 -5.12
CA LEU A 53 8.61 -1.47 -6.07
C LEU A 53 9.32 -1.46 -7.43
N ASP A 54 10.65 -1.48 -7.46
CA ASP A 54 11.44 -1.53 -8.70
C ASP A 54 11.14 -2.78 -9.56
N THR A 55 10.74 -3.89 -8.94
CA THR A 55 10.37 -5.10 -9.67
C THR A 55 8.97 -5.04 -10.27
N ALA A 56 8.10 -4.16 -9.77
CA ALA A 56 6.68 -4.16 -10.11
C ALA A 56 6.41 -3.95 -11.62
N PRO A 57 7.00 -2.96 -12.31
CA PRO A 57 6.75 -2.77 -13.75
C PRO A 57 7.15 -3.98 -14.60
N ALA A 58 8.29 -4.62 -14.27
CA ALA A 58 8.79 -5.79 -14.99
C ALA A 58 7.90 -7.03 -14.79
N ALA A 59 7.18 -7.09 -13.68
CA ALA A 59 6.19 -8.12 -13.39
C ALA A 59 4.81 -7.86 -14.03
N GLY A 60 4.64 -6.76 -14.77
CA GLY A 60 3.35 -6.36 -15.36
C GLY A 60 2.41 -5.65 -14.39
N ILE A 61 2.88 -5.30 -13.19
CA ILE A 61 2.10 -4.54 -12.22
C ILE A 61 1.99 -3.10 -12.69
N THR A 62 0.77 -2.58 -12.66
CA THR A 62 0.45 -1.21 -13.08
C THR A 62 -0.05 -0.36 -11.92
N THR A 63 -0.54 -0.99 -10.85
CA THR A 63 -1.09 -0.33 -9.67
C THR A 63 -0.46 -0.90 -8.40
N VAL A 64 0.00 -0.02 -7.52
CA VAL A 64 0.38 -0.36 -6.15
C VAL A 64 -0.61 0.27 -5.17
N GLN A 65 -1.02 -0.50 -4.17
CA GLN A 65 -1.81 -0.01 -3.05
C GLN A 65 -0.94 0.06 -1.80
N LEU A 66 -0.88 1.24 -1.19
CA LEU A 66 -0.24 1.46 0.10
C LEU A 66 -1.31 1.43 1.18
N ILE A 67 -1.19 0.43 2.06
CA ILE A 67 -2.14 0.12 3.14
C ILE A 67 -1.36 -0.21 4.43
N GLY A 68 -2.07 -0.67 5.45
CA GLY A 68 -1.57 -1.14 6.73
C GLY A 68 -2.62 -0.89 7.82
N GLY A 69 -2.17 -0.53 9.00
CA GLY A 69 -2.97 0.16 10.00
C GLY A 69 -3.37 1.54 9.49
N GLU A 70 -2.45 2.50 9.56
CA GLU A 70 -2.55 3.76 8.83
C GLU A 70 -1.25 3.98 8.03
N PRO A 71 -1.26 3.83 6.70
CA PRO A 71 -0.04 3.89 5.90
C PRO A 71 0.68 5.23 6.02
N THR A 72 -0.06 6.33 6.25
CA THR A 72 0.52 7.67 6.40
C THR A 72 1.36 7.85 7.67
N LEU A 73 1.30 6.90 8.62
CA LEU A 73 2.18 6.86 9.79
C LEU A 73 3.53 6.19 9.53
N HIS A 74 3.70 5.48 8.41
CA HIS A 74 5.01 4.91 8.06
C HIS A 74 6.01 6.04 7.81
N PRO A 75 7.23 6.01 8.41
CA PRO A 75 8.21 7.09 8.30
C PRO A 75 8.56 7.43 6.84
N ASP A 76 8.62 6.42 5.98
CA ASP A 76 8.97 6.58 4.56
C ASP A 76 7.75 6.66 3.62
N PHE A 77 6.52 6.85 4.13
CA PHE A 77 5.29 6.81 3.31
C PHE A 77 5.36 7.69 2.05
N LEU A 78 5.73 8.97 2.22
CA LEU A 78 5.80 9.92 1.10
C LEU A 78 6.87 9.50 0.09
N LEU A 79 8.04 9.08 0.57
CA LEU A 79 9.15 8.63 -0.27
C LEU A 79 8.72 7.41 -1.12
N LEU A 80 8.09 6.42 -0.50
CA LEU A 80 7.66 5.21 -1.19
C LEU A 80 6.54 5.49 -2.21
N ALA A 81 5.60 6.36 -1.88
CA ALA A 81 4.55 6.77 -2.81
C ALA A 81 5.11 7.54 -4.01
N GLU A 82 6.02 8.49 -3.77
CA GLU A 82 6.69 9.25 -4.83
C GLU A 82 7.57 8.36 -5.70
N HIS A 83 8.26 7.38 -5.10
CA HIS A 83 9.04 6.38 -5.83
C HIS A 83 8.16 5.55 -6.77
N ALA A 84 7.04 5.02 -6.28
CA ALA A 84 6.10 4.28 -7.10
C ALA A 84 5.54 5.12 -8.26
N LEU A 85 5.22 6.40 -8.01
CA LEU A 85 4.81 7.33 -9.06
C LEU A 85 5.93 7.55 -10.10
N GLY A 86 7.18 7.66 -9.66
CA GLY A 86 8.36 7.79 -10.51
C GLY A 86 8.60 6.58 -11.42
N LEU A 87 8.23 5.39 -10.96
CA LEU A 87 8.21 4.16 -11.76
C LEU A 87 7.04 4.09 -12.76
N GLY A 88 6.17 5.10 -12.77
CA GLY A 88 5.03 5.20 -13.67
C GLY A 88 3.77 4.47 -13.19
N LEU A 89 3.80 3.86 -12.01
CA LEU A 89 2.68 3.13 -11.41
C LEU A 89 1.55 4.07 -11.01
N HIS A 90 0.32 3.55 -10.98
CA HIS A 90 -0.79 4.17 -10.27
C HIS A 90 -0.68 3.85 -8.78
N VAL A 91 -0.85 4.85 -7.91
CA VAL A 91 -0.75 4.67 -6.46
C VAL A 91 -2.13 4.79 -5.85
N GLN A 92 -2.59 3.71 -5.21
CA GLN A 92 -3.76 3.73 -4.34
C GLN A 92 -3.32 3.90 -2.90
N VAL A 93 -3.97 4.80 -2.16
CA VAL A 93 -3.72 4.98 -0.72
C VAL A 93 -5.01 4.66 0.02
N TYR A 94 -4.95 3.66 0.89
CA TYR A 94 -6.06 3.30 1.78
C TYR A 94 -5.78 3.92 3.15
N SER A 95 -6.43 5.04 3.45
CA SER A 95 -6.17 5.84 4.66
C SER A 95 -7.46 6.18 5.38
N ASN A 96 -7.44 6.19 6.71
CA ASN A 96 -8.58 6.67 7.50
C ASN A 96 -8.72 8.20 7.45
N LEU A 97 -7.75 8.93 6.86
CA LEU A 97 -7.74 10.38 6.70
C LEU A 97 -7.96 11.17 8.01
N TYR A 98 -7.72 10.56 9.16
CA TYR A 98 -7.95 11.19 10.48
C TYR A 98 -7.06 12.42 10.68
N ARG A 99 -5.81 12.36 10.19
CA ARG A 99 -4.88 13.49 10.12
C ARG A 99 -4.21 13.48 8.76
N VAL A 100 -4.28 14.61 8.06
CA VAL A 100 -3.62 14.80 6.77
C VAL A 100 -2.79 16.07 6.83
N THR A 101 -1.52 15.94 6.47
CA THR A 101 -0.58 17.06 6.35
C THR A 101 -0.63 17.67 4.95
N ASP A 102 -0.13 18.89 4.78
CA ASP A 102 -0.09 19.55 3.47
C ASP A 102 0.70 18.75 2.42
N ALA A 103 1.79 18.09 2.83
CA ALA A 103 2.59 17.23 1.95
C ALA A 103 1.80 16.01 1.48
N GLN A 104 1.06 15.36 2.38
CA GLN A 104 0.17 14.24 2.03
C GLN A 104 -0.97 14.72 1.14
N TRP A 105 -1.58 15.88 1.43
CA TRP A 105 -2.64 16.44 0.60
C TRP A 105 -2.16 16.74 -0.83
N LYS A 106 -0.94 17.27 -0.97
CA LYS A 106 -0.30 17.49 -2.27
C LYS A 106 -0.11 16.18 -3.03
N LEU A 107 0.40 15.13 -2.36
CA LEU A 107 0.52 13.80 -2.95
C LEU A 107 -0.84 13.25 -3.40
N PHE A 108 -1.86 13.35 -2.54
CA PHE A 108 -3.22 12.85 -2.84
C PHE A 108 -3.90 13.58 -4.00
N SER A 109 -3.45 14.80 -4.31
CA SER A 109 -3.94 15.58 -5.44
C SER A 109 -3.27 15.20 -6.78
N HIS A 110 -2.28 14.30 -6.77
CA HIS A 110 -1.59 13.86 -7.98
C HIS A 110 -2.52 13.01 -8.87
N PRO A 111 -2.53 13.18 -10.21
CA PRO A 111 -3.52 12.54 -11.10
C PRO A 111 -3.41 11.01 -11.18
N LYS A 112 -2.26 10.45 -10.82
CA LYS A 112 -2.06 8.99 -10.69
C LYS A 112 -2.22 8.47 -9.25
N VAL A 113 -2.78 9.28 -8.36
CA VAL A 113 -3.09 8.87 -6.99
C VAL A 113 -4.60 8.74 -6.85
N THR A 114 -5.04 7.65 -6.23
CA THR A 114 -6.43 7.48 -5.80
C THR A 114 -6.43 7.19 -4.30
N VAL A 115 -7.29 7.89 -3.57
CA VAL A 115 -7.44 7.69 -2.14
C VAL A 115 -8.76 6.99 -1.88
N ALA A 116 -8.71 5.85 -1.20
CA ALA A 116 -9.89 5.26 -0.59
C ALA A 116 -9.84 5.53 0.92
N THR A 117 -11.00 5.85 1.50
CA THR A 117 -11.08 6.18 2.92
C THR A 117 -12.10 5.34 3.65
N SER A 118 -11.74 4.98 4.88
CA SER A 118 -12.61 4.25 5.80
C SER A 118 -13.19 5.22 6.81
N TYR A 119 -14.52 5.24 6.88
CA TYR A 119 -15.23 5.97 7.94
C TYR A 119 -15.44 5.03 9.13
N CYS A 120 -14.59 5.18 10.14
CA CYS A 120 -14.70 4.41 11.38
C CYS A 120 -15.60 5.15 12.36
N ALA A 121 -16.90 4.86 12.31
CA ALA A 121 -17.83 5.28 13.36
C ALA A 121 -17.54 4.50 14.66
N ALA A 122 -17.63 5.20 15.79
CA ALA A 122 -17.50 4.62 17.13
C ALA A 122 -18.61 3.61 17.44
#